data_AF-A0A9Q3HCJ4-F1
#
_entry.id   AF-A0A9Q3HCJ4-F1
#
_cell.length_a   1.000
_cell.length_b   1.000
_cell.length_c   1.000
_cell.angle_alpha   90.00
_cell.angle_beta   90.00
_cell.angle_gamma   90.00
#
_symmetry.space_group_name_H-M   'P 1'
#
loop_
_entity.id
_entity.type
_entity.pdbx_description
1 polymer ?
#
loop_
_entity_poly.entity_id
_entity_poly.type
_entity_poly.pdbx_seq_one_letter_code
_entity_poly.pdbx_strand_id
1 'polypeptide(L)'
;MLQSTLSHSGCNQAATCASPGVYFCPLLPYLLQANGKVESLNQMLSDMARAMMEQRRMPACFWQFAYTLACFMHNHSPNSQCMNSSPHQELYGQALTITTLYPFGAEAIIYMLAMHQQHKLALRAIDC
;
A
#
# COMPACT_ATOMS: atom_id res chain seq x y z
N MET A 1 12.29 44.97 23.07
CA MET A 1 13.10 44.33 24.12
C MET A 1 12.17 43.47 24.95
N LEU A 2 12.15 42.17 24.70
CA LEU A 2 11.86 41.07 25.63
C LEU A 2 11.94 39.78 24.82
N GLN A 3 13.15 39.23 24.78
CA GLN A 3 13.36 37.83 24.44
C GLN A 3 12.80 36.99 25.60
N SER A 4 12.00 35.98 25.30
CA SER A 4 11.85 34.81 26.17
C SER A 4 12.06 33.56 25.33
N THR A 5 13.26 33.03 25.50
CA THR A 5 13.73 31.73 25.08
C THR A 5 12.88 30.62 25.70
N LEU A 6 12.29 29.78 24.87
CA LEU A 6 12.03 28.38 25.22
C LEU A 6 12.65 27.51 24.12
N SER A 7 13.90 27.15 24.38
CA SER A 7 14.52 25.95 23.84
C SER A 7 13.75 24.74 24.37
N HIS A 8 12.83 24.20 23.58
CA HIS A 8 12.52 22.78 23.67
C HIS A 8 13.22 22.07 22.51
N SER A 9 14.33 21.44 22.87
CA SER A 9 15.04 20.45 22.08
C SER A 9 14.04 19.40 21.59
N GLY A 10 13.82 19.32 20.26
CA GLY A 10 13.08 18.22 19.68
C GLY A 10 12.31 18.55 18.41
N CYS A 11 12.97 18.93 17.32
CA CYS A 11 12.47 18.60 15.98
C CYS A 11 13.55 18.79 14.90
N ASN A 12 14.42 17.81 14.71
CA ASN A 12 15.30 17.75 13.53
C ASN A 12 14.56 17.19 12.29
N GLN A 13 13.22 17.26 12.23
CA GLN A 13 12.45 16.71 11.10
C GLN A 13 12.04 17.74 10.04
N ALA A 14 12.18 19.05 10.33
CA ALA A 14 11.91 20.10 9.32
C ALA A 14 13.01 20.19 8.23
N ALA A 15 14.15 19.52 8.41
CA ALA A 15 15.35 19.74 7.61
C ALA A 15 15.56 18.77 6.42
N THR A 16 14.67 17.80 6.18
CA THR A 16 14.92 16.72 5.18
C THR A 16 13.94 16.66 4.01
N CYS A 17 13.26 17.75 3.69
CA CYS A 17 12.59 17.93 2.39
C CYS A 17 13.45 18.84 1.49
N ALA A 18 14.64 18.37 1.10
CA ALA A 18 15.64 19.16 0.37
C ALA A 18 15.52 19.04 -1.17
N SER A 19 14.35 18.66 -1.70
CA SER A 19 14.09 18.73 -3.15
C SER A 19 13.50 20.09 -3.53
N PRO A 20 13.99 20.76 -4.58
CA PRO A 20 13.40 22.03 -5.03
C PRO A 20 11.94 21.80 -5.45
N GLY A 21 11.01 22.52 -4.81
CA GLY A 21 9.59 22.52 -5.15
C GLY A 21 8.64 21.78 -4.19
N VAL A 22 9.15 21.16 -3.11
CA VAL A 22 8.31 20.53 -2.07
C VAL A 22 8.34 21.38 -0.80
N TYR A 23 7.17 21.89 -0.39
CA TYR A 23 7.02 22.68 0.83
C TYR A 23 6.39 21.83 1.94
N PHE A 24 7.07 21.74 3.08
CA PHE A 24 6.48 21.15 4.28
C PHE A 24 5.59 22.19 4.97
N CYS A 25 4.27 21.94 4.99
CA CYS A 25 3.30 22.77 5.67
C CYS A 25 2.74 22.03 6.89
N PRO A 26 3.33 22.19 8.10
CA PRO A 26 2.78 21.58 9.29
C PRO A 26 1.44 22.22 9.63
N LEU A 27 0.45 21.37 9.93
CA LEU A 27 -0.81 21.80 10.51
C LEU A 27 -0.60 22.24 11.97
N LEU A 28 -1.47 23.11 12.48
CA LEU A 28 -1.41 23.50 13.88
C LEU A 28 -1.46 22.26 14.79
N PRO A 29 -0.63 22.22 15.84
CA PRO A 29 -0.76 21.22 16.89
C PRO A 29 -2.22 21.17 17.37
N TYR A 30 -2.74 19.96 17.59
CA TYR A 30 -4.11 19.72 18.06
C TYR A 30 -5.24 19.95 17.04
N LEU A 31 -4.94 20.26 15.78
CA LEU A 31 -5.95 20.29 14.71
C LEU A 31 -6.16 18.89 14.08
N LEU A 32 -6.52 17.91 14.91
CA LEU A 32 -6.67 16.49 14.52
C LEU A 32 -7.61 16.27 13.32
N GLN A 33 -8.64 17.12 13.21
CA GLN A 33 -9.66 17.04 12.16
C GLN A 33 -9.09 17.22 10.74
N ALA A 34 -7.97 17.92 10.57
CA ALA A 34 -7.36 18.11 9.25
C ALA A 34 -6.72 16.83 8.69
N ASN A 35 -6.40 15.85 9.53
CA ASN A 35 -5.87 14.55 9.09
C ASN A 35 -6.96 13.52 8.79
N GLY A 36 -8.24 13.84 9.02
CA GLY A 36 -9.32 12.85 8.97
C GLY A 36 -9.44 12.10 7.64
N LYS A 37 -9.12 12.75 6.51
CA LYS A 37 -9.09 12.07 5.20
C LYS A 37 -7.98 11.03 5.10
N VAL A 38 -6.79 11.35 5.60
CA VAL A 38 -5.63 10.45 5.59
C VAL A 38 -5.86 9.30 6.56
N GLU A 39 -6.40 9.59 7.74
CA GLU A 39 -6.74 8.57 8.74
C GLU A 39 -7.80 7.60 8.21
N SER A 40 -8.86 8.11 7.57
CA SER A 40 -9.89 7.29 6.96
C SER A 40 -9.35 6.39 5.84
N LEU A 41 -8.47 6.92 4.99
CA LEU A 41 -7.84 6.14 3.93
C LEU A 41 -6.90 5.07 4.49
N ASN A 42 -6.08 5.41 5.49
CA ASN A 42 -5.19 4.45 6.14
C ASN A 42 -5.97 3.32 6.83
N GLN A 43 -7.08 3.65 7.51
CA GLN A 43 -7.96 2.67 8.12
C GLN A 43 -8.58 1.75 7.06
N MET A 44 -9.10 2.31 5.97
CA MET A 44 -9.67 1.54 4.87
C MET A 44 -8.65 0.56 4.27
N LEU A 45 -7.43 1.03 3.97
CA LEU A 45 -6.35 0.18 3.45
C LEU A 45 -5.98 -0.94 4.44
N SER A 46 -5.92 -0.61 5.73
CA SER A 46 -5.66 -1.58 6.79
C SER A 46 -6.75 -2.65 6.87
N ASP A 47 -8.01 -2.27 6.75
CA ASP A 47 -9.13 -3.22 6.79
C ASP A 47 -9.16 -4.11 5.54
N MET A 48 -8.87 -3.57 4.35
CA MET A 48 -8.71 -4.37 3.12
C MET A 48 -7.56 -5.36 3.23
N ALA A 49 -6.39 -4.92 3.69
CA ALA A 49 -5.23 -5.79 3.87
C ALA A 49 -5.53 -6.92 4.87
N ARG A 50 -6.16 -6.60 6.00
CA ARG A 50 -6.57 -7.59 7.00
C ARG A 50 -7.59 -8.59 6.46
N ALA A 51 -8.59 -8.11 5.71
CA ALA A 51 -9.59 -8.99 5.08
C ALA A 51 -8.95 -9.97 4.09
N MET A 52 -8.01 -9.49 3.25
CA MET A 52 -7.29 -10.35 2.30
C MET A 52 -6.42 -11.40 3.00
N MET A 53 -5.70 -11.02 4.06
CA MET A 53 -4.90 -11.96 4.84
C MET A 53 -5.77 -13.00 5.54
N GLU A 54 -6.88 -12.59 6.15
CA GLU A 54 -7.79 -13.49 6.86
C GLU A 54 -8.48 -14.47 5.89
N GLN A 55 -8.89 -13.99 4.72
CA GLN A 55 -9.52 -14.82 3.68
C GLN A 55 -8.63 -15.99 3.25
N ARG A 56 -7.31 -15.81 3.26
CA ARG A 56 -6.33 -16.84 2.88
C ARG A 56 -5.55 -17.43 4.05
N ARG A 57 -5.90 -17.06 5.29
CA ARG A 57 -5.17 -17.45 6.52
C ARG A 57 -3.66 -17.25 6.39
N MET A 58 -3.26 -16.15 5.75
CA MET A 58 -1.86 -15.87 5.46
C MET A 58 -1.14 -15.40 6.73
N PRO A 59 0.11 -15.84 6.95
CA PRO A 59 0.88 -15.38 8.10
C PRO A 59 1.20 -13.89 7.97
N ALA A 60 1.38 -13.24 9.12
CA ALA A 60 1.56 -11.79 9.20
C ALA A 60 2.76 -11.27 8.39
N CYS A 61 3.75 -12.10 8.05
CA CYS A 61 4.88 -11.71 7.20
C CYS A 61 4.47 -11.24 5.79
N PHE A 62 3.29 -11.61 5.31
CA PHE A 62 2.78 -11.18 4.01
C PHE A 62 2.04 -9.83 4.03
N TRP A 63 2.02 -9.13 5.17
CA TRP A 63 1.29 -7.87 5.33
C TRP A 63 1.63 -6.84 4.23
N GLN A 64 2.91 -6.71 3.87
CA GLN A 64 3.34 -5.74 2.85
C GLN A 64 2.72 -6.02 1.47
N PHE A 65 2.60 -7.30 1.09
CA PHE A 65 1.98 -7.68 -0.17
C PHE A 65 0.47 -7.41 -0.13
N ALA A 66 -0.17 -7.67 1.02
CA ALA A 66 -1.58 -7.36 1.21
C ALA A 66 -1.86 -5.86 1.09
N TYR A 67 -1.04 -5.01 1.71
CA TYR A 67 -1.14 -3.56 1.59
C TYR A 67 -0.88 -3.07 0.16
N THR A 68 0.11 -3.64 -0.52
CA THR A 68 0.40 -3.28 -1.92
C THR A 68 -0.81 -3.55 -2.81
N LEU A 69 -1.43 -4.73 -2.65
CA LEU A 69 -2.63 -5.08 -3.41
C LEU A 69 -3.84 -4.22 -3.00
N ALA A 70 -3.99 -3.89 -1.71
CA ALA A 70 -5.05 -3.01 -1.22
C ALA A 70 -4.95 -1.62 -1.86
N CYS A 71 -3.75 -1.04 -1.88
CA CYS A 71 -3.47 0.23 -2.54
C CYS A 71 -3.76 0.14 -4.05
N PHE A 72 -3.31 -0.94 -4.69
CA PHE A 72 -3.57 -1.18 -6.10
C PHE A 72 -5.08 -1.21 -6.37
N MET A 73 -5.84 -2.04 -5.67
CA MET A 73 -7.30 -2.14 -5.83
C MET A 73 -8.00 -0.82 -5.58
N HIS A 74 -7.60 -0.08 -4.54
CA HIS A 74 -8.21 1.21 -4.19
C HIS A 74 -7.99 2.27 -5.27
N ASN A 75 -6.75 2.42 -5.76
CA ASN A 75 -6.40 3.43 -6.77
C ASN A 75 -7.02 3.14 -8.14
N HIS A 76 -7.48 1.91 -8.34
CA HIS A 76 -7.97 1.42 -9.61
C HIS A 76 -9.47 1.15 -9.63
N SER A 77 -10.12 1.14 -8.47
CA SER A 77 -11.57 1.09 -8.38
C SER A 77 -12.15 2.49 -8.56
N PRO A 78 -13.27 2.65 -9.28
CA PRO A 78 -14.00 3.91 -9.28
C PRO A 78 -14.46 4.20 -7.85
N ASN A 79 -14.21 5.42 -7.37
CA ASN A 79 -14.61 5.85 -6.04
C ASN A 79 -15.61 7.01 -6.15
N SER A 80 -16.30 7.34 -5.07
CA SER A 80 -17.29 8.43 -5.08
C SER A 80 -16.70 9.81 -5.44
N GLN A 81 -15.38 9.97 -5.35
CA GLN A 81 -14.67 11.19 -5.74
C GLN A 81 -14.38 11.23 -7.25
N CYS A 82 -14.29 10.07 -7.89
CA CYS A 82 -14.00 9.86 -9.31
C CYS A 82 -15.22 9.14 -9.93
N MET A 83 -16.28 9.90 -10.24
CA MET A 83 -17.60 9.37 -10.62
C MET A 83 -17.56 8.17 -11.59
N ASN A 84 -16.82 8.30 -12.69
CA ASN A 84 -16.78 7.33 -13.79
C ASN A 84 -15.36 6.85 -14.14
N SER A 85 -14.36 7.27 -13.37
CA SER A 85 -12.93 7.05 -13.60
C SER A 85 -12.28 6.49 -12.35
N SER A 86 -11.15 5.81 -12.48
CA SER A 86 -10.34 5.44 -11.32
C SER A 86 -9.35 6.55 -10.97
N PRO A 87 -8.95 6.72 -9.69
CA PRO A 87 -7.90 7.68 -9.30
C PRO A 87 -6.63 7.56 -10.13
N HIS A 88 -6.22 6.33 -10.47
CA HIS A 88 -5.07 6.09 -11.33
C HIS A 88 -5.28 6.62 -12.76
N GLN A 89 -6.49 6.43 -13.31
CA GLN A 89 -6.82 6.93 -14.65
C GLN A 89 -6.89 8.46 -14.68
N GLU A 90 -7.42 9.10 -13.64
CA GLU A 90 -7.40 10.56 -13.49
C GLU A 90 -5.96 11.10 -13.42
N LEU A 91 -5.09 10.42 -12.65
CA LEU A 91 -3.73 10.89 -12.40
C LEU A 91 -2.78 10.64 -13.59
N TYR A 92 -2.87 9.48 -14.24
CA TYR A 92 -1.93 9.07 -15.30
C TYR A 92 -2.56 9.02 -16.70
N GLY A 93 -3.85 9.28 -16.83
CA GLY A 93 -4.57 9.22 -18.11
C GLY A 93 -4.75 7.81 -18.68
N GLN A 94 -4.32 6.77 -17.96
CA GLN A 94 -4.34 5.39 -18.44
C GLN A 94 -5.39 4.56 -17.68
N ALA A 95 -6.32 3.99 -18.44
CA ALA A 95 -7.27 3.00 -17.94
C ALA A 95 -6.56 1.65 -17.71
N LEU A 96 -6.99 0.92 -16.69
CA LEU A 96 -6.47 -0.42 -16.46
C LEU A 96 -6.94 -1.42 -17.51
N THR A 97 -6.02 -2.30 -17.88
CA THR A 97 -6.36 -3.58 -18.50
C THR A 97 -6.36 -4.65 -17.39
N ILE A 98 -7.52 -5.21 -17.05
CA ILE A 98 -7.70 -6.12 -15.89
C ILE A 98 -7.17 -7.54 -16.19
N THR A 99 -6.42 -7.74 -17.27
CA THR A 99 -5.99 -9.08 -17.72
C THR A 99 -4.99 -9.74 -16.77
N THR A 100 -4.35 -9.00 -15.88
CA THR A 100 -3.26 -9.48 -15.00
C THR A 100 -3.56 -9.40 -13.51
N LEU A 101 -4.78 -9.02 -13.11
CA LEU A 101 -5.13 -8.92 -11.70
C LEU A 101 -5.48 -10.32 -11.14
N TYR A 102 -4.64 -10.80 -10.22
CA TYR A 102 -4.87 -12.05 -9.50
C TYR A 102 -5.36 -11.77 -8.07
N PRO A 103 -6.21 -12.65 -7.51
CA PRO A 103 -6.63 -12.53 -6.12
C PRO A 103 -5.43 -12.70 -5.18
N PHE A 104 -5.49 -12.04 -4.02
CA PHE A 104 -4.48 -12.20 -2.99
C PHE A 104 -4.34 -13.68 -2.59
N GLY A 105 -3.11 -14.17 -2.49
CA GLY A 105 -2.83 -15.55 -2.12
C GLY A 105 -3.37 -16.59 -3.11
N ALA A 106 -3.48 -16.23 -4.40
CA ALA A 106 -3.72 -17.18 -5.47
C ALA A 106 -2.73 -18.35 -5.36
N GLU A 107 -3.24 -19.58 -5.48
CA GLU A 107 -2.40 -20.78 -5.45
C GLU A 107 -1.46 -20.75 -6.66
N ALA A 108 -0.18 -20.99 -6.39
CA ALA A 108 0.84 -21.01 -7.42
C ALA A 108 1.34 -22.45 -7.60
N ILE A 109 1.34 -22.93 -8.84
CA ILE A 109 1.91 -24.23 -9.17
C ILE A 109 3.35 -24.02 -9.63
N ILE A 110 4.31 -24.52 -8.85
CA ILE A 110 5.72 -24.45 -9.20
C ILE A 110 6.11 -25.74 -9.92
N TYR A 111 6.55 -25.61 -11.17
CA TYR A 111 7.13 -26.71 -11.93
C TYR A 111 8.61 -26.91 -11.59
N MET A 112 8.95 -28.09 -11.08
CA MET A 112 10.34 -28.47 -10.84
C MET A 112 11.05 -28.84 -12.15
N LEU A 113 12.15 -28.14 -12.44
CA LEU A 113 13.01 -28.45 -13.57
C LEU A 113 13.61 -29.85 -13.43
N ALA A 114 13.79 -30.53 -14.57
CA ALA A 114 14.23 -31.93 -14.63
C ALA A 114 15.54 -32.19 -13.85
N MET A 115 16.45 -31.22 -13.77
CA MET A 115 17.70 -31.34 -13.03
C MET A 115 17.56 -31.29 -11.50
N HIS A 116 16.45 -30.79 -10.96
CA HIS A 116 16.15 -30.81 -9.52
C HIS A 116 15.25 -31.99 -9.12
N GLN A 117 14.90 -32.87 -10.06
CA GLN A 117 14.07 -34.03 -9.76
C GLN A 117 14.89 -35.11 -9.07
N GLN A 118 14.42 -35.54 -7.90
CA GLN A 118 15.05 -36.62 -7.13
C GLN A 118 15.05 -37.94 -7.91
N HIS A 119 14.02 -38.18 -8.75
CA HIS A 119 13.90 -39.36 -9.61
C HIS A 119 12.85 -39.13 -10.72
N LYS A 120 12.85 -39.99 -11.76
CA LYS A 120 12.01 -39.86 -12.99
C LYS A 120 10.49 -39.83 -12.75
N LEU A 121 10.04 -40.42 -11.65
CA LEU A 121 8.62 -40.50 -11.26
C LEU A 121 8.24 -39.47 -10.18
N ALA A 122 9.16 -38.60 -9.76
CA ALA A 122 8.86 -37.58 -8.77
C ALA A 122 7.78 -36.61 -9.29
N LEU A 123 6.98 -36.07 -8.36
CA LEU A 123 6.02 -35.01 -8.66
C LEU A 123 6.76 -33.84 -9.33
N ARG A 124 6.23 -33.39 -10.46
CA ARG A 124 6.84 -32.32 -11.27
C ARG A 124 6.29 -30.95 -10.94
N ALA A 125 5.20 -30.91 -10.20
CA ALA A 125 4.46 -29.72 -9.84
C ALA A 125 4.21 -29.76 -8.33
N ILE A 126 4.46 -28.65 -7.66
CA ILE A 126 4.20 -28.46 -6.24
C ILE A 126 3.23 -27.29 -6.11
N ASP A 127 2.13 -27.51 -5.39
CA ASP A 127 1.14 -26.48 -5.09
C ASP A 127 1.64 -25.62 -3.92
N CYS A 128 1.48 -24.30 -4.03
CA CYS A 128 1.99 -23.28 -3.10
C CYS A 128 0.89 -22.30 -2.69
#